data_AF-A0A699V9H1-F1
#
_entry.id   AF-A0A699V9H1-F1
#
_cell.length_a   1.000
_cell.length_b   1.000
_cell.length_c   1.000
_cell.angle_alpha   90.00
_cell.angle_beta   90.00
_cell.angle_gamma   90.00
#
_symmetry.space_group_name_H-M   'P 1'
#
loop_
_entity.id
_entity.type
_entity.pdbx_description
1 polymer ?
#
loop_
_entity_poly.entity_id
_entity_poly.type
_entity_poly.pdbx_seq_one_letter_code
_entity_poly.pdbx_strand_id
1 'polypeptide(L)'
;MKKKDQVKMDAEYIKKLQEELNKEYEEKHQSESEARKNMISYLKNTDGYKMEFFKGKTYDQILLIFQARFDANLKFLFKTREEMEKEDEEIIKSINETPT
;
A
#
# COMPACT_ATOMS: atom_id res chain seq x y z
N MET A 1 19.14 15.47 11.03
CA MET A 1 19.39 15.64 9.58
C MET A 1 18.73 14.57 8.68
N LYS A 2 18.08 13.50 9.18
CA LYS A 2 17.75 12.32 8.35
C LYS A 2 16.34 12.26 7.72
N LYS A 3 15.43 13.18 8.02
CA LYS A 3 14.00 13.07 7.60
C LYS A 3 13.74 13.32 6.12
N LYS A 4 14.53 14.21 5.49
CA LYS A 4 14.42 14.48 4.04
C LYS A 4 14.80 13.27 3.20
N ASP A 5 15.73 12.46 3.70
CA ASP A 5 16.18 11.24 3.03
C ASP A 5 15.13 10.12 3.18
N GLN A 6 14.42 10.08 4.30
CA GLN A 6 13.37 9.09 4.56
C GLN A 6 12.18 9.24 3.60
N VAL A 7 11.67 10.48 3.41
CA VAL A 7 10.58 10.77 2.45
C VAL A 7 10.99 10.44 1.02
N LYS A 8 12.26 10.65 0.67
CA LYS A 8 12.78 10.31 -0.65
C LYS A 8 12.86 8.80 -0.86
N MET A 9 13.31 8.04 0.14
CA MET A 9 13.31 6.57 0.09
C MET A 9 11.89 6.00 -0.02
N ASP A 10 10.91 6.61 0.65
CA ASP A 10 9.53 6.16 0.60
C ASP A 10 8.89 6.40 -0.77
N ALA A 11 9.13 7.58 -1.37
CA ALA A 11 8.68 7.87 -2.72
C ALA A 11 9.32 6.95 -3.76
N GLU A 12 10.62 6.65 -3.62
CA GLU A 12 11.31 5.67 -4.48
C GLU A 12 10.78 4.26 -4.27
N TYR A 13 10.44 3.87 -3.04
CA TYR A 13 9.84 2.57 -2.73
C TYR A 13 8.43 2.42 -3.33
N ILE A 14 7.59 3.46 -3.28
CA ILE A 14 6.28 3.47 -3.95
C ILE A 14 6.43 3.31 -5.45
N LYS A 15 7.34 4.11 -6.05
CA LYS A 15 7.58 4.06 -7.50
C LYS A 15 8.06 2.67 -7.91
N LYS A 16 8.94 2.05 -7.11
CA LYS A 16 9.43 0.69 -7.33
C LYS A 16 8.31 -0.35 -7.17
N LEU A 17 7.43 -0.23 -6.18
CA LEU A 17 6.27 -1.10 -6.01
C LEU A 17 5.30 -1.00 -7.19
N GLN A 18 5.00 0.22 -7.66
CA GLN A 18 4.17 0.43 -8.85
C GLN A 18 4.83 -0.14 -10.10
N GLU A 19 6.14 0.05 -10.25
CA GLU A 19 6.92 -0.43 -11.38
C GLU A 19 7.05 -1.96 -11.37
N GLU A 20 7.26 -2.60 -10.21
CA GLU A 20 7.23 -4.06 -10.03
C GLU A 20 5.85 -4.65 -10.28
N LEU A 21 4.77 -3.98 -9.85
CA LEU A 21 3.40 -4.43 -10.14
C LEU A 21 3.09 -4.36 -11.64
N ASN A 22 3.48 -3.26 -12.29
CA ASN A 22 3.34 -3.11 -13.74
C ASN A 22 4.25 -4.09 -14.49
N LYS A 23 5.45 -4.37 -13.98
CA LYS A 23 6.39 -5.29 -14.60
C LYS A 23 5.98 -6.75 -14.41
N GLU A 24 5.43 -7.15 -13.26
CA GLU A 24 4.82 -8.47 -13.09
C GLU A 24 3.59 -8.64 -14.01
N TYR A 25 2.85 -7.56 -14.24
CA TYR A 25 1.73 -7.54 -15.19
C TYR A 25 2.19 -7.69 -16.66
N GLU A 26 3.35 -7.13 -17.02
CA GLU A 26 3.91 -7.16 -18.39
C GLU A 26 4.78 -8.42 -18.68
N GLU A 27 5.65 -8.83 -17.74
CA GLU A 27 6.59 -9.96 -17.94
C GLU A 27 5.92 -11.32 -17.83
N LYS A 28 4.86 -11.41 -17.02
CA LYS A 28 4.02 -12.58 -16.98
C LYS A 28 2.95 -12.30 -18.02
N HIS A 29 2.86 -13.12 -19.06
CA HIS A 29 1.62 -13.25 -19.83
C HIS A 29 0.52 -13.85 -18.92
N GLN A 30 0.20 -13.18 -17.80
CA GLN A 30 -0.89 -13.53 -16.92
C GLN A 30 -2.15 -13.21 -17.69
N SER A 31 -2.82 -14.26 -18.18
CA SER A 31 -4.17 -14.12 -18.67
C SER A 31 -5.00 -13.32 -17.64
N GLU A 32 -5.92 -12.49 -18.10
CA GLU A 32 -6.84 -11.69 -17.29
C GLU A 32 -7.45 -12.50 -16.12
N SER A 33 -7.67 -13.80 -16.33
CA SER A 33 -8.12 -14.77 -15.31
C SER A 33 -7.17 -14.92 -14.13
N GLU A 34 -5.86 -14.96 -14.35
CA GLU A 34 -4.86 -15.13 -13.28
C GLU A 34 -4.70 -13.83 -12.48
N ALA A 35 -4.61 -12.69 -13.17
CA ALA A 35 -4.62 -11.37 -12.53
C ALA A 35 -5.90 -11.18 -11.69
N ARG A 36 -7.06 -11.60 -12.22
CA ARG A 36 -8.34 -11.58 -11.49
C ARG A 36 -8.29 -12.40 -10.19
N LYS A 37 -7.73 -13.62 -10.22
CA LYS A 37 -7.61 -14.46 -9.02
C LYS A 37 -6.73 -13.80 -7.96
N ASN A 38 -5.61 -13.19 -8.37
CA ASN A 38 -4.69 -12.52 -7.46
C ASN A 38 -5.36 -11.33 -6.77
N MET A 39 -6.07 -10.48 -7.53
CA MET A 39 -6.83 -9.35 -6.97
C MET A 39 -7.90 -9.82 -5.96
N ILE A 40 -8.67 -10.86 -6.31
CA ILE A 40 -9.67 -11.43 -5.41
C ILE A 40 -9.03 -12.00 -4.13
N SER A 41 -7.89 -12.71 -4.27
CA SER A 41 -7.17 -13.28 -3.14
C SER A 41 -6.68 -12.18 -2.17
N TYR A 42 -6.11 -11.11 -2.71
CA TYR A 42 -5.70 -9.95 -1.91
C TYR A 42 -6.88 -9.33 -1.16
N LEU A 43 -8.00 -9.06 -1.85
CA LEU A 43 -9.19 -8.45 -1.26
C LEU A 43 -9.81 -9.34 -0.18
N LYS A 44 -9.79 -10.66 -0.37
CA LYS A 44 -10.22 -11.61 0.65
C LYS A 44 -9.35 -11.53 1.91
N ASN A 45 -8.03 -11.43 1.74
CA ASN A 45 -7.08 -11.47 2.85
C ASN A 45 -7.00 -10.15 3.62
N THR A 46 -7.16 -9.01 2.94
CA THR A 46 -7.00 -7.68 3.53
C THR A 46 -8.31 -7.11 4.08
N ASP A 47 -9.41 -7.27 3.34
CA ASP A 47 -10.71 -6.66 3.66
C ASP A 47 -11.79 -7.70 4.00
N GLY A 48 -11.46 -9.00 3.99
CA GLY A 48 -12.40 -10.07 4.34
C GLY A 48 -13.49 -10.33 3.29
N TYR A 49 -13.30 -9.89 2.03
CA TYR A 49 -14.28 -10.12 0.98
C TYR A 49 -14.54 -11.63 0.75
N LYS A 50 -15.82 -12.00 0.65
CA LYS A 50 -16.24 -13.35 0.33
C LYS A 50 -16.18 -13.61 -1.17
N MET A 51 -15.88 -14.86 -1.58
CA MET A 51 -15.84 -15.25 -3.00
C MET A 51 -17.15 -14.99 -3.75
N GLU A 52 -18.30 -15.10 -3.07
CA GLU A 52 -19.62 -14.87 -3.64
C GLU A 52 -19.83 -13.44 -4.15
N PHE A 53 -19.15 -12.46 -3.55
CA PHE A 53 -19.21 -11.06 -3.98
C PHE A 53 -18.67 -10.85 -5.40
N PHE A 54 -17.70 -11.66 -5.82
CA PHE A 54 -17.04 -11.53 -7.13
C PHE A 54 -17.72 -12.34 -8.24
N LYS A 55 -18.74 -13.15 -7.90
CA LYS A 55 -19.51 -13.91 -8.91
C LYS A 55 -20.23 -12.93 -9.84
N GLY A 56 -20.07 -13.14 -11.15
CA GLY A 56 -20.67 -12.28 -12.17
C GLY A 56 -20.01 -10.90 -12.36
N LYS A 57 -18.99 -10.53 -11.57
CA LYS A 57 -18.23 -9.29 -11.80
C LYS A 57 -17.24 -9.48 -12.95
N THR A 58 -17.14 -8.47 -13.81
CA THR A 58 -16.12 -8.40 -14.86
C THR A 58 -14.74 -8.12 -14.26
N TYR A 59 -13.69 -8.31 -15.05
CA TYR A 59 -12.34 -7.96 -14.64
C TYR A 59 -12.21 -6.49 -14.28
N ASP A 60 -12.67 -5.57 -15.14
CA ASP A 60 -12.60 -4.13 -14.89
C ASP A 60 -13.29 -3.72 -13.59
N GLN A 61 -14.45 -4.32 -13.28
CA GLN A 61 -15.14 -4.06 -12.02
C GLN A 61 -14.34 -4.53 -10.80
N ILE A 62 -13.63 -5.66 -10.91
CA ILE A 62 -12.77 -6.18 -9.83
C ILE A 62 -11.52 -5.32 -9.70
N LEU A 63 -10.94 -4.90 -10.83
CA LEU A 63 -9.77 -4.03 -10.88
C LEU A 63 -10.06 -2.69 -10.19
N LEU A 64 -11.22 -2.07 -10.47
CA LEU A 64 -11.63 -0.83 -9.81
C LEU A 64 -11.74 -0.98 -8.28
N ILE A 65 -12.29 -2.11 -7.82
CA ILE A 65 -12.41 -2.39 -6.38
C ILE A 65 -11.03 -2.62 -5.76
N PHE A 66 -10.17 -3.37 -6.44
CA PHE A 66 -8.81 -3.63 -6.01
C PHE A 66 -8.01 -2.33 -5.87
N GLN A 67 -8.01 -1.48 -6.90
CA GLN A 67 -7.30 -0.20 -6.88
C GLN A 67 -7.78 0.69 -5.72
N ALA A 68 -9.10 0.85 -5.55
CA ALA A 68 -9.63 1.66 -4.46
C ALA A 68 -9.21 1.17 -3.07
N ARG A 69 -9.15 -0.16 -2.87
CA ARG A 69 -8.70 -0.76 -1.60
C ARG A 69 -7.20 -0.66 -1.42
N PHE A 70 -6.43 -0.92 -2.47
CA PHE A 70 -4.98 -0.81 -2.46
C PHE A 70 -4.54 0.62 -2.11
N ASP A 71 -5.14 1.63 -2.76
CA ASP A 71 -4.85 3.05 -2.51
C ASP A 71 -5.24 3.46 -1.08
N ALA A 72 -6.38 2.99 -0.57
CA ALA A 72 -6.79 3.23 0.81
C ALA A 72 -5.80 2.62 1.81
N ASN A 73 -5.34 1.39 1.55
CA ASN A 73 -4.36 0.69 2.40
C ASN A 73 -3.00 1.38 2.38
N LEU A 74 -2.54 1.84 1.21
CA LEU A 74 -1.34 2.66 1.10
C LEU A 74 -1.48 3.95 1.89
N LYS A 75 -2.57 4.69 1.72
CA LYS A 75 -2.82 5.94 2.44
C LYS A 75 -2.84 5.73 3.95
N PHE A 76 -3.44 4.63 4.43
CA PHE A 76 -3.43 4.28 5.85
C PHE A 76 -2.01 4.00 6.36
N LEU A 77 -1.22 3.21 5.62
CA LEU A 77 0.16 2.89 5.97
C LEU A 77 1.05 4.14 6.05
N PHE A 78 0.88 5.09 5.13
CA PHE A 78 1.63 6.35 5.19
C PHE A 78 1.22 7.22 6.36
N LYS A 79 -0.08 7.26 6.66
CA LYS A 79 -0.59 8.03 7.80
C LYS A 79 -0.04 7.50 9.12
N THR A 80 -0.06 6.17 9.34
CA THR A 80 0.48 5.58 10.56
C THR A 80 1.98 5.82 10.70
N ARG A 81 2.71 5.79 9.59
CA ARG A 81 4.14 6.10 9.59
C ARG A 81 4.44 7.56 9.94
N GLU A 82 3.73 8.51 9.34
CA GLU A 82 3.89 9.93 9.65
C GLU A 82 3.54 10.23 11.12
N GLU A 83 2.52 9.57 11.66
CA GLU A 83 2.15 9.67 13.08
C GLU A 83 3.25 9.12 14.00
N MET A 84 3.81 7.94 13.71
CA MET A 84 4.94 7.38 14.46
C MET A 84 6.18 8.28 14.40
N GLU A 85 6.49 8.85 13.22
CA GLU A 85 7.61 9.77 13.07
C GLU A 85 7.41 11.05 13.90
N LYS A 86 6.19 11.60 13.97
CA LYS A 86 5.88 12.75 14.82
C LYS A 86 6.00 12.41 16.31
N GLU A 87 5.51 11.25 16.73
CA GLU A 87 5.63 10.80 18.11
C GLU A 87 7.11 10.67 18.52
N ASP A 88 7.95 10.05 17.68
CA ASP A 88 9.40 9.94 17.90
C ASP A 88 10.07 11.32 18.03
N GLU A 89 9.65 12.30 17.21
CA GLU A 89 10.16 13.67 17.30
C GLU A 89 9.81 14.36 18.63
N GLU A 90 8.56 14.20 19.08
CA GLU A 90 8.13 14.76 20.36
C GLU A 90 8.86 14.10 21.54
N ILE A 91 9.06 12.78 21.50
CA ILE A 91 9.84 12.05 22.50
C ILE A 91 11.29 12.59 22.53
N ILE A 92 11.97 12.67 21.39
CA ILE A 92 13.34 13.21 21.32
C ILE A 92 13.40 14.65 21.82
N LYS A 93 12.42 15.50 21.48
CA LYS A 93 12.35 16.88 21.96
C LYS A 93 12.22 16.94 23.47
N SER A 94 11.31 16.15 24.05
CA SER A 94 11.08 16.10 25.50
C SER A 94 12.32 15.65 26.28
N ILE A 95 13.10 14.69 25.76
CA ILE A 95 14.36 14.24 26.38
C ILE A 95 15.39 15.39 26.42
N ASN A 96 15.53 16.14 25.33
CA ASN A 96 16.52 17.21 25.21
C ASN A 96 16.13 18.50 25.96
N GLU A 97 14.85 18.70 26.29
CA GLU A 97 14.34 19.87 27.03
C GLU A 97 14.38 19.70 28.56
N THR A 98 14.75 18.52 29.07
CA THR A 98 14.94 18.30 30.52
C THR A 98 16.16 19.10 31.00
N PRO A 99 16.01 20.12 31.87
CA PRO A 99 17.15 20.86 32.42
C PRO A 99 17.95 19.91 33.32
N THR A 100 19.28 19.92 33.16
CA THR A 100 20.21 19.28 34.10
C THR A 100 20.25 20.06 35.42
#